data_AF-A0A2L2YKN2-F1
#
_entry.id   AF-A0A2L2YKN2-F1
#
_cell.length_a   1.000
_cell.length_b   1.000
_cell.length_c   1.000
_cell.angle_alpha   90.00
_cell.angle_beta   90.00
_cell.angle_gamma   90.00
#
_symmetry.space_group_name_H-M   'P 1'
#
loop_
_entity.id
_entity.type
_entity.pdbx_description
1 polymer ?
#
loop_
_entity_poly.entity_id
_entity_poly.type
_entity_poly.pdbx_seq_one_letter_code
_entity_poly.pdbx_strand_id
1 'polypeptide(L)'
;KKKNFYLQYYNALLKPLKNSRNMAHLRGFIYGFAQALNPLSYSAVLYYGAILVADKELKYDTLMKVLEGVLIGMMFVGQAMSFAPDYNRAKLAAVRIFKLLDVEPRIDSLSVHGKILNDVKGYVDFRKVYFNYPSRPNTRILRGLELSIKPGKTVALVGSSGCGKSTCV
;
A
#
# COMPACT_ATOMS: atom_id res chain seq x y z
N LYS A 1 -1.25 -37.91 9.01
CA LYS A 1 -1.56 -36.48 8.81
C LYS A 1 -0.31 -35.58 8.85
N LYS A 2 0.47 -35.52 9.94
CA LYS A 2 1.70 -34.69 10.05
C LYS A 2 2.74 -34.95 8.94
N LYS A 3 3.03 -36.21 8.61
CA LYS A 3 3.98 -36.60 7.55
C LYS A 3 3.56 -36.13 6.15
N ASN A 4 2.25 -36.10 5.88
CA ASN A 4 1.71 -35.67 4.59
C ASN A 4 1.81 -34.13 4.44
N PHE A 5 1.55 -33.40 5.52
CA PHE A 5 1.73 -31.94 5.56
C PHE A 5 3.21 -31.56 5.38
N TYR A 6 4.12 -32.28 6.04
CA TYR A 6 5.56 -32.08 5.86
C TYR A 6 6.00 -32.25 4.40
N LEU A 7 5.53 -33.30 3.72
CA LEU A 7 5.87 -33.52 2.30
C LEU A 7 5.28 -32.46 1.38
N GLN A 8 4.04 -32.00 1.63
CA GLN A 8 3.44 -30.91 0.87
C GLN A 8 4.21 -29.59 1.05
N TYR A 9 4.63 -29.28 2.28
CA TYR A 9 5.41 -28.09 2.57
C TYR A 9 6.82 -28.17 1.96
N TYR A 10 7.49 -29.32 2.09
CA TYR A 10 8.80 -29.57 1.47
C TYR A 10 8.74 -29.38 -0.05
N ASN A 11 7.76 -30.00 -0.71
CA ASN A 11 7.57 -29.87 -2.16
C ASN A 11 7.22 -28.42 -2.58
N ALA A 12 6.47 -27.70 -1.76
CA ALA A 12 6.18 -26.29 -2.00
C ALA A 12 7.43 -25.39 -1.93
N LEU A 13 8.43 -25.75 -1.10
CA LEU A 13 9.69 -25.00 -0.95
C LEU A 13 10.73 -25.29 -2.04
N LEU A 14 10.68 -26.45 -2.68
CA LEU A 14 11.65 -26.82 -3.73
C LEU A 14 11.61 -25.85 -4.92
N LYS A 15 10.42 -25.37 -5.31
CA LYS A 15 10.26 -24.42 -6.43
C LYS A 15 10.88 -23.04 -6.11
N PRO A 16 10.56 -22.38 -4.98
CA PRO A 16 11.27 -21.18 -4.53
C PRO A 16 12.78 -21.38 -4.36
N LEU A 17 13.23 -22.52 -3.83
CA LEU A 17 14.66 -22.81 -3.63
C LEU A 17 15.41 -22.83 -4.96
N LYS A 18 14.90 -23.58 -5.96
CA LYS A 18 15.49 -23.66 -7.30
C LYS A 18 15.51 -22.29 -7.98
N ASN A 19 14.42 -21.53 -7.89
CA ASN A 19 14.34 -20.18 -8.43
C ASN A 19 15.34 -19.24 -7.74
N SER A 20 15.44 -19.29 -6.41
CA SER A 20 16.37 -18.48 -5.63
C SER A 20 17.82 -18.76 -6.02
N ARG A 21 18.19 -20.04 -6.19
CA ARG A 21 19.54 -20.43 -6.63
C ARG A 21 19.88 -19.87 -8.02
N ASN A 22 18.99 -20.00 -8.98
CA ASN A 22 19.20 -19.42 -10.32
C ASN A 22 19.27 -17.90 -10.27
N MET A 23 18.42 -17.27 -9.46
CA MET A 23 18.41 -15.81 -9.29
C MET A 23 19.67 -15.31 -8.59
N ALA A 24 20.26 -16.10 -7.68
CA ALA A 24 21.50 -15.77 -7.00
C ALA A 24 22.67 -15.68 -7.97
N HIS A 25 22.80 -16.63 -8.91
CA HIS A 25 23.85 -16.57 -9.94
C HIS A 25 23.67 -15.35 -10.86
N LEU A 26 22.43 -15.09 -11.30
CA LEU A 26 22.13 -13.92 -12.14
C LEU A 26 22.44 -12.61 -11.41
N ARG A 27 22.00 -12.46 -10.15
CA ARG A 27 22.28 -11.29 -9.33
C ARG A 27 23.76 -11.13 -9.03
N GLY A 28 24.47 -12.23 -8.77
CA GLY A 28 25.91 -12.24 -8.55
C GLY A 28 26.67 -11.75 -9.79
N PHE A 29 26.30 -12.23 -10.98
CA PHE A 29 26.88 -11.77 -12.24
C PHE A 29 26.62 -10.28 -12.48
N ILE A 30 25.36 -9.84 -12.33
CA ILE A 30 24.98 -8.42 -12.51
C ILE A 30 25.76 -7.53 -11.52
N TYR A 31 25.86 -7.95 -10.27
CA TYR A 31 26.57 -7.21 -9.24
C TYR A 31 28.07 -7.14 -9.51
N GLY A 32 28.70 -8.26 -9.88
CA GLY A 32 30.12 -8.31 -10.25
C GLY A 32 30.42 -7.44 -11.46
N PHE A 33 29.57 -7.50 -12.50
CA PHE A 33 29.71 -6.65 -13.68
C PHE A 33 29.56 -5.17 -13.34
N ALA A 34 28.56 -4.80 -12.54
CA ALA A 34 28.36 -3.42 -12.10
C ALA A 34 29.56 -2.89 -11.28
N GLN A 35 30.11 -3.72 -10.40
CA GLN A 35 31.30 -3.35 -9.61
C GLN A 35 32.57 -3.24 -10.47
N ALA A 36 32.71 -4.04 -11.53
CA ALA A 36 33.84 -3.97 -12.44
C ALA A 36 33.83 -2.72 -13.34
N LEU A 37 32.64 -2.19 -13.68
CA LEU A 37 32.52 -1.02 -14.54
C LEU A 37 33.20 0.24 -13.98
N ASN A 38 33.17 0.44 -12.66
CA ASN A 38 33.76 1.63 -12.03
C ASN A 38 35.29 1.70 -12.21
N PRO A 39 36.09 0.70 -11.78
CA PRO A 39 37.53 0.73 -11.99
C PRO A 39 37.94 0.61 -13.48
N LEU A 40 37.15 -0.08 -14.32
CA LEU A 40 37.40 -0.11 -15.76
C LEU A 40 37.24 1.27 -16.40
N SER A 41 36.17 1.99 -16.07
CA SER A 41 35.96 3.37 -16.52
C SER A 41 37.07 4.28 -16.02
N TYR A 42 37.43 4.16 -14.74
CA TYR A 42 38.52 4.93 -14.13
C TYR A 42 39.86 4.70 -14.85
N SER A 43 40.20 3.44 -15.11
CA SER A 43 41.40 3.04 -15.85
C SER A 43 41.40 3.59 -17.28
N ALA A 44 40.27 3.51 -17.98
CA ALA A 44 40.13 4.05 -19.34
C ALA A 44 40.32 5.57 -19.40
N VAL A 45 39.73 6.30 -18.44
CA VAL A 45 39.86 7.76 -18.35
C VAL A 45 41.30 8.15 -18.01
N LEU A 46 41.96 7.45 -17.08
CA LEU A 46 43.36 7.72 -16.76
C LEU A 46 44.31 7.38 -17.91
N TYR A 47 44.08 6.29 -18.63
CA TYR A 47 44.91 5.91 -19.78
C TYR A 47 44.85 6.99 -20.87
N TYR A 48 43.65 7.41 -21.26
CA TYR A 48 43.48 8.47 -22.25
C TYR A 48 43.93 9.83 -21.70
N GLY A 49 43.68 10.10 -20.43
CA GLY A 49 44.13 11.30 -19.73
C GLY A 49 45.66 11.42 -19.71
N ALA A 50 46.38 10.32 -19.52
CA ALA A 50 47.84 10.31 -19.55
C ALA A 50 48.39 10.70 -20.93
N ILE A 51 47.78 10.20 -22.01
CA ILE A 51 48.13 10.59 -23.39
C ILE A 51 47.89 12.10 -23.60
N LEU A 52 46.77 12.63 -23.11
CA LEU A 52 46.46 14.06 -23.21
C LEU A 52 47.43 14.96 -22.43
N VAL A 53 47.89 14.51 -21.26
CA VAL A 53 48.90 15.21 -20.47
C VAL A 53 50.25 15.20 -21.17
N ALA A 54 50.61 14.09 -21.83
CA ALA A 54 51.86 13.96 -22.57
C ALA A 54 51.88 14.78 -23.88
N ASP A 55 50.81 14.74 -24.67
CA ASP A 55 50.81 15.26 -26.05
C ASP A 55 50.13 16.63 -26.22
N LYS A 56 49.27 17.06 -25.29
CA LYS A 56 48.37 18.23 -25.47
C LYS A 56 48.40 19.26 -24.35
N GLU A 57 49.49 19.33 -23.60
CA GLU A 57 49.71 20.29 -22.49
C GLU A 57 48.58 20.32 -21.44
N LEU A 58 47.78 19.25 -21.33
CA LEU A 58 46.75 19.18 -20.30
C LEU A 58 47.46 19.11 -18.94
N LYS A 59 47.16 20.05 -18.04
CA LYS A 59 47.69 19.98 -16.68
C LYS A 59 47.07 18.81 -15.92
N TYR A 60 47.91 18.03 -15.26
CA TYR A 60 47.49 16.90 -14.42
C TYR A 60 46.46 17.30 -13.34
N ASP A 61 46.58 18.51 -12.77
CA ASP A 61 45.65 19.01 -11.77
C ASP A 61 44.22 19.14 -12.31
N THR A 62 44.09 19.55 -13.58
CA THR A 62 42.82 19.75 -14.26
C THR A 62 42.17 18.41 -14.59
N LEU A 63 42.96 17.42 -15.01
CA LEU A 63 42.50 16.04 -15.22
C LEU A 63 41.91 15.45 -13.93
N MET A 64 42.63 15.56 -12.81
CA MET A 64 42.20 15.01 -11.53
C MET A 64 40.95 15.70 -10.99
N LYS A 65 40.85 17.04 -11.11
CA LYS A 65 39.65 17.79 -10.71
C LYS A 65 38.41 17.34 -11.47
N VAL A 66 38.51 17.16 -12.78
CA VAL A 66 37.37 16.73 -13.62
C VAL A 66 36.96 15.30 -13.27
N LEU A 67 37.94 14.39 -13.15
CA LEU A 67 37.70 12.99 -12.83
C LEU A 67 36.97 12.83 -11.49
N GLU A 68 37.51 13.39 -10.42
CA GLU A 68 36.92 13.29 -9.08
C GLU A 68 35.58 14.02 -9.00
N GLY A 69 35.46 15.21 -9.62
CA GLY A 69 34.21 15.96 -9.65
C GLY A 69 33.07 15.18 -10.31
N VAL A 70 33.35 14.51 -11.42
CA VAL A 70 32.35 13.68 -12.13
C VAL A 70 32.01 12.42 -11.32
N LEU A 71 33.00 11.73 -10.74
CA LEU A 71 32.77 10.53 -9.94
C LEU A 71 31.90 10.81 -8.70
N ILE A 72 32.28 11.82 -7.92
CA ILE A 72 31.54 12.23 -6.73
C ILE A 72 30.14 12.72 -7.11
N GLY A 73 30.03 13.53 -8.17
CA GLY A 73 28.75 14.01 -8.68
C GLY A 73 27.79 12.87 -9.05
N MET A 74 28.28 11.87 -9.80
CA MET A 74 27.47 10.70 -10.16
C MET A 74 27.08 9.86 -8.94
N MET A 75 27.95 9.72 -7.95
CA MET A 75 27.64 9.00 -6.70
C MET A 75 26.48 9.66 -5.95
N PHE A 76 26.48 11.00 -5.84
CA PHE A 76 25.38 11.73 -5.20
C PHE A 76 24.08 11.63 -5.99
N VAL A 77 24.12 11.70 -7.32
CA VAL A 77 22.94 11.49 -8.17
C VAL A 77 22.38 10.08 -7.96
N GLY A 78 23.23 9.05 -7.92
CA GLY A 78 22.81 7.68 -7.64
C GLY A 78 22.15 7.53 -6.27
N GLN A 79 22.71 8.15 -5.23
CA GLN A 79 22.10 8.19 -3.91
C GLN A 79 20.77 8.95 -3.90
N ALA A 80 20.66 10.10 -4.56
CA ALA A 80 19.42 10.84 -4.67
C ALA A 80 18.32 10.02 -5.38
N MET A 81 18.68 9.30 -6.44
CA MET A 81 17.76 8.42 -7.16
C MET A 81 17.26 7.24 -6.31
N SER A 82 18.02 6.81 -5.30
CA SER A 82 17.57 5.73 -4.39
C SER A 82 16.31 6.10 -3.60
N PHE A 83 16.01 7.38 -3.42
CA PHE A 83 14.81 7.87 -2.74
C PHE A 83 13.57 7.97 -3.63
N ALA A 84 13.71 7.86 -4.95
CA ALA A 84 12.60 8.01 -5.89
C ALA A 84 11.44 7.00 -5.66
N PRO A 85 11.70 5.71 -5.36
CA PRO A 85 10.63 4.75 -5.05
C PRO A 85 9.85 5.12 -3.78
N ASP A 86 10.54 5.61 -2.76
CA ASP A 86 9.90 5.97 -1.48
C ASP A 86 9.06 7.23 -1.61
N TYR A 87 9.52 8.22 -2.39
CA TYR A 87 8.68 9.36 -2.76
C TYR A 87 7.37 8.91 -3.42
N ASN A 88 7.44 7.97 -4.37
CA ASN A 88 6.26 7.46 -5.05
C ASN A 88 5.31 6.70 -4.08
N ARG A 89 5.87 5.91 -3.16
CA ARG A 89 5.08 5.23 -2.10
C ARG A 89 4.39 6.25 -1.19
N ALA A 90 5.11 7.28 -0.76
CA ALA A 90 4.57 8.35 0.08
C ALA A 90 3.43 9.10 -0.62
N LYS A 91 3.60 9.43 -1.91
CA LYS A 91 2.56 10.04 -2.73
C LYS A 91 1.30 9.16 -2.81
N LEU A 92 1.44 7.87 -3.06
CA LEU A 92 0.32 6.94 -3.12
C LEU A 92 -0.39 6.78 -1.77
N ALA A 93 0.36 6.79 -0.67
CA ALA A 93 -0.20 6.76 0.67
C ALA A 93 -0.99 8.06 0.98
N ALA A 94 -0.42 9.22 0.64
CA ALA A 94 -1.08 10.50 0.81
C ALA A 94 -2.40 10.56 0.03
N VAL A 95 -2.42 10.11 -1.23
CA VAL A 95 -3.66 10.03 -2.04
C VAL A 95 -4.76 9.23 -1.33
N ARG A 96 -4.42 8.12 -0.66
CA ARG A 96 -5.42 7.32 0.08
C ARG A 96 -5.96 8.04 1.31
N ILE A 97 -5.10 8.77 2.02
CA ILE A 97 -5.49 9.56 3.19
C ILE A 97 -6.41 10.70 2.76
N PHE A 98 -6.00 11.50 1.76
CA PHE A 98 -6.83 12.59 1.26
C PHE A 98 -8.16 12.08 0.71
N LYS A 99 -8.15 10.97 -0.05
CA LYS A 99 -9.39 10.35 -0.52
C LYS A 99 -10.35 9.98 0.62
N LEU A 100 -9.84 9.59 1.79
CA LEU A 100 -10.67 9.29 2.96
C LEU A 100 -11.19 10.56 3.64
N LEU A 101 -10.34 11.59 3.75
CA LEU A 101 -10.70 12.88 4.34
C LEU A 101 -11.76 13.62 3.51
N ASP A 102 -11.70 13.48 2.19
CA ASP A 102 -12.63 14.11 1.26
C ASP A 102 -13.99 13.38 1.14
N VAL A 103 -14.19 12.27 1.88
CA VAL A 103 -15.49 11.56 1.86
C VAL A 103 -16.52 12.34 2.65
N GLU A 104 -17.54 12.86 1.96
CA GLU A 104 -18.74 13.39 2.60
C GLU A 104 -19.71 12.25 2.95
N PRO A 105 -19.98 11.97 4.24
CA PRO A 105 -20.91 10.92 4.64
C PRO A 105 -22.36 11.34 4.39
N ARG A 106 -23.17 10.40 3.86
CA ARG A 106 -24.62 10.65 3.67
C ARG A 106 -25.37 10.90 4.98
N ILE A 107 -24.88 10.33 6.08
CA ILE A 107 -25.40 10.53 7.43
C ILE A 107 -24.22 11.05 8.24
N ASP A 108 -24.21 12.36 8.48
CA ASP A 108 -23.17 13.04 9.23
C ASP A 108 -23.51 13.05 10.72
N SER A 109 -22.68 12.39 11.53
CA SER A 109 -22.84 12.32 12.98
C SER A 109 -22.42 13.60 13.72
N LEU A 110 -21.66 14.48 13.07
CA LEU A 110 -21.20 15.76 13.64
C LEU A 110 -22.10 16.92 13.24
N SER A 111 -23.06 16.69 12.34
CA SER A 111 -24.01 17.71 11.91
C SER A 111 -24.86 18.20 13.08
N VAL A 112 -24.96 19.53 13.21
CA VAL A 112 -25.85 20.20 14.16
C VAL A 112 -27.26 20.37 13.55
N HIS A 113 -27.44 19.99 12.29
CA HIS A 113 -28.72 20.07 11.61
C HIS A 113 -29.62 18.92 12.02
N GLY A 114 -30.84 19.26 12.45
CA GLY A 114 -31.83 18.27 12.86
C GLY A 114 -32.82 18.87 13.85
N LYS A 115 -33.86 18.10 14.16
CA LYS A 115 -34.84 18.49 15.18
C LYS A 115 -34.39 17.93 16.52
N ILE A 116 -33.98 18.81 17.43
CA ILE A 116 -33.76 18.45 18.83
C ILE A 116 -35.13 18.45 19.52
N LEU A 117 -35.51 17.31 20.10
CA LEU A 117 -36.78 17.15 20.80
C LEU A 117 -36.57 17.42 22.30
N ASN A 118 -37.36 18.33 22.89
CA ASN A 118 -37.28 18.65 24.32
C ASN A 118 -37.87 17.56 25.22
N ASP A 119 -38.86 16.81 24.71
CA ASP A 119 -39.50 15.70 25.40
C ASP A 119 -39.66 14.52 24.44
N VAL A 120 -39.29 13.31 24.90
CA VAL A 120 -39.35 12.07 24.12
C VAL A 120 -40.09 11.02 24.93
N LYS A 121 -41.35 10.77 24.59
CA LYS A 121 -42.20 9.77 25.26
C LYS A 121 -41.82 8.31 24.97
N GLY A 122 -40.90 8.06 24.03
CA GLY A 122 -40.42 6.71 23.71
C GLY A 122 -41.39 5.84 22.89
N TYR A 123 -42.29 6.45 22.10
CA TYR A 123 -43.08 5.72 21.10
C TYR A 123 -42.22 5.45 19.87
N VAL A 124 -42.06 4.17 19.49
CA VAL A 124 -41.24 3.75 18.34
C VAL A 124 -42.14 3.07 17.32
N ASP A 125 -42.03 3.47 16.05
CA ASP A 125 -42.91 3.00 14.99
C ASP A 125 -42.12 2.70 13.70
N PHE A 126 -42.16 1.44 13.26
CA PHE A 126 -41.61 0.96 12.00
C PHE A 126 -42.75 0.85 10.99
N ARG A 127 -42.64 1.55 9.85
CA ARG A 127 -43.67 1.56 8.80
C ARG A 127 -43.12 1.01 7.49
N LYS A 128 -43.54 -0.21 7.12
CA LYS A 128 -43.15 -0.90 5.88
C LYS A 128 -41.66 -0.77 5.59
N VAL A 129 -40.81 -1.06 6.57
CA VAL A 129 -39.37 -0.84 6.43
C VAL A 129 -38.77 -1.92 5.52
N TYR A 130 -38.07 -1.46 4.47
CA TYR A 130 -37.27 -2.30 3.58
C TYR A 130 -35.81 -1.95 3.74
N PHE A 131 -34.95 -2.95 3.93
CA PHE A 131 -33.53 -2.70 4.17
C PHE A 131 -32.65 -3.83 3.64
N ASN A 132 -31.53 -3.42 3.04
CA ASN A 132 -30.44 -4.28 2.58
C ASN A 132 -29.13 -3.67 3.09
N TYR A 133 -28.21 -4.51 3.59
CA TYR A 133 -26.87 -4.03 3.93
C TYR A 133 -26.10 -3.64 2.66
N PRO A 134 -25.37 -2.51 2.64
CA PRO A 134 -24.60 -2.09 1.46
C PRO A 134 -23.55 -3.10 1.01
N SER A 135 -23.00 -3.91 1.93
CA SER A 135 -22.06 -4.99 1.62
C SER A 135 -22.69 -6.20 0.91
N ARG A 136 -24.02 -6.34 0.95
CA ARG A 136 -24.80 -7.41 0.31
C ARG A 136 -26.08 -6.85 -0.32
N PRO A 137 -25.96 -6.03 -1.38
CA PRO A 137 -27.08 -5.26 -1.92
C PRO A 137 -28.21 -6.15 -2.49
N ASN A 138 -27.89 -7.37 -2.94
CA ASN A 138 -28.86 -8.31 -3.51
C ASN A 138 -29.66 -9.09 -2.48
N THR A 139 -29.31 -9.00 -1.19
CA THR A 139 -29.98 -9.75 -0.12
C THR A 139 -30.85 -8.81 0.70
N ARG A 140 -32.17 -8.92 0.54
CA ARG A 140 -33.14 -8.13 1.31
C ARG A 140 -33.35 -8.73 2.70
N ILE A 141 -32.97 -7.98 3.73
CA ILE A 141 -33.07 -8.36 5.14
C ILE A 141 -34.45 -8.04 5.69
N LEU A 142 -34.84 -6.76 5.68
CA LEU A 142 -36.19 -6.33 6.07
C LEU A 142 -37.07 -6.24 4.82
N ARG A 143 -38.23 -6.90 4.85
CA ARG A 143 -39.13 -7.09 3.70
C ARG A 143 -40.50 -6.43 3.94
N GLY A 144 -40.50 -5.20 4.46
CA GLY A 144 -41.73 -4.50 4.82
C GLY A 144 -42.11 -4.71 6.28
N LEU A 145 -41.17 -4.50 7.20
CA LEU A 145 -41.42 -4.62 8.63
C LEU A 145 -42.38 -3.52 9.10
N GLU A 146 -43.46 -3.92 9.76
CA GLU A 146 -44.40 -3.05 10.48
C GLU A 146 -44.42 -3.43 11.95
N LEU A 147 -44.10 -2.48 12.84
CA LEU A 147 -44.02 -2.72 14.28
C LEU A 147 -44.20 -1.40 15.04
N SER A 148 -45.18 -1.34 15.94
CA SER A 148 -45.41 -0.18 16.81
C SER A 148 -45.23 -0.54 18.28
N ILE A 149 -44.39 0.21 18.99
CA ILE A 149 -44.02 0.00 20.38
C ILE A 149 -44.50 1.18 21.22
N LYS A 150 -45.36 0.90 22.21
CA LYS A 150 -45.93 1.91 23.12
C LYS A 150 -44.92 2.29 24.22
N PRO A 151 -44.98 3.54 24.75
CA PRO A 151 -44.16 3.97 25.87
C PRO A 151 -44.21 3.01 27.06
N GLY A 152 -43.05 2.76 27.68
CA GLY A 152 -42.94 1.92 28.87
C GLY A 152 -43.22 0.43 28.65
N LYS A 153 -43.35 -0.03 27.40
CA LYS A 153 -43.49 -1.46 27.08
C LYS A 153 -42.18 -2.04 26.57
N THR A 154 -41.88 -3.25 27.02
CA THR A 154 -40.77 -4.06 26.52
C THR A 154 -41.29 -5.00 25.45
N VAL A 155 -40.60 -5.06 24.30
CA VAL A 155 -40.90 -5.97 23.20
C VAL A 155 -39.71 -6.90 22.98
N ALA A 156 -39.99 -8.19 22.82
CA ALA A 156 -38.97 -9.19 22.50
C ALA A 156 -39.03 -9.54 21.00
N LEU A 157 -37.90 -9.43 20.31
CA LEU A 157 -37.76 -9.89 18.93
C LEU A 157 -37.20 -11.33 18.94
N VAL A 158 -38.04 -12.29 18.55
CA VAL A 158 -37.67 -13.72 18.47
C VAL A 158 -37.74 -14.23 17.04
N GLY A 159 -36.92 -15.21 16.71
CA GLY A 159 -36.88 -15.81 15.37
C GLY A 159 -35.54 -16.47 15.05
N SER A 160 -35.48 -17.16 13.91
CA SER A 160 -34.30 -17.89 13.44
C SER A 160 -33.08 -16.98 13.18
N SER A 161 -31.88 -17.57 13.12
CA SER A 161 -30.68 -16.82 12.74
C SER A 161 -30.84 -16.20 11.35
N GLY A 162 -30.42 -14.94 11.19
CA GLY A 162 -30.49 -14.22 9.91
C GLY A 162 -31.85 -13.60 9.55
N CYS A 163 -32.89 -13.68 10.41
CA CYS A 163 -34.19 -13.07 10.13
C CYS A 163 -34.26 -11.54 10.31
N GLY A 164 -33.15 -10.87 10.67
CA GLY A 164 -33.07 -9.41 10.78
C GLY A 164 -33.28 -8.82 12.19
N LYS A 165 -33.35 -9.64 13.25
CA LYS A 165 -33.50 -9.14 14.65
C LYS A 165 -32.50 -8.05 15.01
N SER A 166 -31.20 -8.32 14.82
CA SER A 166 -30.12 -7.37 15.12
C SER A 166 -30.07 -6.19 14.16
N THR A 167 -30.82 -6.22 13.06
CA THR A 167 -30.92 -5.11 12.11
C THR A 167 -32.01 -4.11 12.52
N CYS A 168 -32.97 -4.54 13.33
CA CYS A 168 -34.02 -3.67 13.89
C CYS A 168 -33.56 -2.90 15.13
N VAL A 169 -32.41 -3.27 15.70
CA VAL A 169 -31.78 -2.66 16.87
C VAL A 169 -30.66 -1.76 16.40
#